data_AF-A0A0N1IM06-F1
#
_entry.id   AF-A0A0N1IM06-F1
#
_cell.length_a   1.000
_cell.length_b   1.000
_cell.length_c   1.000
_cell.angle_alpha   90.00
_cell.angle_beta   90.00
_cell.angle_gamma   90.00
#
_symmetry.space_group_name_H-M   'P 1'
#
loop_
_entity.id
_entity.type
_entity.pdbx_description
1 polymer ?
#
loop_
_entity_poly.entity_id
_entity_poly.type
_entity_poly.pdbx_seq_one_letter_code
_entity_poly.pdbx_strand_id
1 'polypeptide(L)'
;MGRGYSASRSKSGRPTLRMKRSRSMSLHALRTSMDAQESTTANNSEGTTAAATSTAEGPRKNLKVARLRRAPSRTAQGDDSSKATAAPKAASKSVERKDSKSKDGRARSSTTTTSTNAGTRRTPSAQFRRNLEDLEEKFEDAMEASEDEDETVMNTTTMTKYKECGRVVDAVLTMLTEACVPGANTKTLCDMGDDEVMKRLKGLFMKTKDAEGKRLTRGIAYPTNISVNEVLCNDSPFRVEEGTVLKGGDVVKLHVGCHLDGYPVSAARTIVVCAPGARASSAAAVEDNEEEAVQPSASASMSSSHVAAGNAIEAARVALLTMIHALRPGAMNADITDLTAAVGRHFGVQAVEGVLSNRTKRWVPDGMDCIIGRRVTTEDPHQDVGDCEVGEHQVWCLDVAFTNNNKYRITLSEQPVTLYRRTPADFEMDARVKQANEVLQEITDSHFCFPFHFKSLTNPLKAKLGISVLQKKGIIDRLSPLRTKPGYVTTRFSATVAVTAKRVTVLCGAPPATAVSVPPAMQSTVSAETLAPEVLGVLHRPLAFADARAVVAKRDAKDTSSPAMKRKRVEATESEE
;
A
#
# COMPACT_ATOMS: atom_id res chain seq x y z
N MET A 1 -34.47 1.05 -13.09
CA MET A 1 -33.53 2.20 -13.15
C MET A 1 -32.30 1.90 -12.30
N GLY A 2 -31.44 0.98 -12.72
CA GLY A 2 -30.12 0.81 -12.12
C GLY A 2 -29.16 1.76 -12.82
N ARG A 3 -28.99 2.99 -12.30
CA ARG A 3 -27.85 3.81 -12.71
C ARG A 3 -26.62 3.11 -12.15
N GLY A 4 -25.90 2.43 -13.04
CA GLY A 4 -24.63 1.80 -12.75
C GLY A 4 -23.72 2.77 -12.02
N TYR A 5 -22.95 2.21 -11.11
CA TYR A 5 -21.84 2.87 -10.45
C TYR A 5 -20.74 3.32 -11.43
N SER A 6 -20.93 3.12 -12.74
CA SER A 6 -19.98 3.41 -13.82
C SER A 6 -20.14 4.79 -14.47
N ALA A 7 -21.03 5.65 -13.96
CA ALA A 7 -21.05 7.06 -14.35
C ALA A 7 -20.54 7.95 -13.19
N SER A 8 -19.21 8.00 -13.07
CA SER A 8 -18.45 9.19 -12.68
C SER A 8 -18.93 9.96 -11.43
N ARG A 9 -18.55 9.50 -10.23
CA ARG A 9 -18.38 10.39 -9.07
C ARG A 9 -16.93 10.84 -8.88
N SER A 10 -15.99 10.14 -9.52
CA SER A 10 -14.62 10.56 -9.79
C SER A 10 -14.35 10.21 -11.25
N LYS A 11 -13.55 11.03 -11.94
CA LYS A 11 -13.06 10.72 -13.30
C LYS A 11 -12.04 9.56 -13.29
N SER A 12 -11.48 9.22 -12.12
CA SER A 12 -10.46 8.17 -11.97
C SER A 12 -11.06 6.79 -11.65
N GLY A 13 -10.56 5.75 -12.34
CA GLY A 13 -10.88 4.36 -12.04
C GLY A 13 -10.24 3.89 -10.74
N ARG A 14 -10.91 3.01 -9.98
CA ARG A 14 -10.33 2.45 -8.75
C ARG A 14 -9.60 1.13 -9.06
N PRO A 15 -8.32 0.99 -8.70
CA PRO A 15 -7.57 -0.25 -8.91
C PRO A 15 -7.86 -1.33 -7.86
N THR A 16 -7.69 -2.60 -8.24
CA THR A 16 -7.78 -3.75 -7.32
C THR A 16 -6.39 -4.19 -6.85
N LEU A 17 -6.32 -4.89 -5.72
CA LEU A 17 -5.05 -5.47 -5.23
C LEU A 17 -4.42 -6.42 -6.28
N ARG A 18 -5.24 -7.13 -7.04
CA ARG A 18 -4.80 -7.98 -8.16
C ARG A 18 -4.14 -7.16 -9.26
N MET A 19 -4.69 -5.99 -9.59
CA MET A 19 -4.12 -5.08 -10.60
C MET A 19 -2.76 -4.55 -10.15
N LYS A 20 -2.62 -4.14 -8.87
CA LYS A 20 -1.33 -3.69 -8.31
C LYS A 20 -0.24 -4.74 -8.44
N ARG A 21 -0.55 -5.98 -8.06
CA ARG A 21 0.37 -7.13 -8.19
C ARG A 21 0.71 -7.44 -9.64
N SER A 22 -0.28 -7.38 -10.54
CA SER A 22 -0.06 -7.61 -11.96
C SER A 22 0.88 -6.57 -12.57
N ARG A 23 0.75 -5.28 -12.21
CA ARG A 23 1.67 -4.21 -12.64
C ARG A 23 3.10 -4.53 -12.22
N SER A 24 3.30 -4.88 -10.95
CA SER A 24 4.62 -5.22 -10.42
C SER A 24 5.26 -6.43 -11.11
N MET A 25 4.51 -7.54 -11.25
CA MET A 25 5.01 -8.74 -11.93
C MET A 25 5.39 -8.49 -13.38
N SER A 26 4.58 -7.71 -14.11
CA SER A 26 4.90 -7.31 -15.48
C SER A 26 6.20 -6.52 -15.54
N LEU A 27 6.37 -5.51 -14.68
CA LEU A 27 7.60 -4.70 -14.61
C LEU A 27 8.83 -5.51 -14.21
N HIS A 28 8.70 -6.44 -13.27
CA HIS A 28 9.80 -7.31 -12.84
C HIS A 28 10.23 -8.28 -13.95
N ALA A 29 9.29 -8.93 -14.62
CA ALA A 29 9.58 -9.80 -15.77
C ALA A 29 10.27 -9.02 -16.90
N LEU A 30 9.86 -7.76 -17.11
CA LEU A 30 10.50 -6.83 -18.04
C LEU A 30 11.93 -6.50 -17.62
N ARG A 31 12.18 -6.06 -16.38
CA ARG A 31 13.54 -5.76 -15.87
C ARG A 31 14.47 -6.97 -15.95
N THR A 32 14.00 -8.13 -15.53
CA THR A 32 14.78 -9.38 -15.59
C THR A 32 15.17 -9.72 -17.04
N SER A 33 14.29 -9.44 -18.01
CA SER A 33 14.60 -9.62 -19.42
C SER A 33 15.66 -8.64 -19.95
N MET A 34 15.72 -7.42 -19.39
CA MET A 34 16.73 -6.41 -19.72
C MET A 34 18.08 -6.75 -19.09
N ASP A 35 18.13 -7.10 -17.81
CA ASP A 35 19.36 -7.44 -17.10
C ASP A 35 19.99 -8.74 -17.64
N ALA A 36 19.17 -9.71 -18.04
CA ALA A 36 19.64 -10.92 -18.73
C ALA A 36 20.24 -10.60 -20.11
N GLN A 37 19.76 -9.56 -20.79
CA GLN A 37 20.34 -9.09 -22.05
C GLN A 37 21.63 -8.27 -21.82
N GLU A 38 21.73 -7.50 -20.74
CA GLU A 38 22.94 -6.72 -20.43
C GLU A 38 24.10 -7.58 -19.89
N SER A 39 23.82 -8.52 -18.99
CA SER A 39 24.82 -9.45 -18.44
C SER A 39 25.43 -10.40 -19.47
N THR A 40 24.66 -10.84 -20.47
CA THR A 40 25.18 -11.61 -21.62
C THR A 40 25.98 -10.76 -22.61
N THR A 41 25.87 -9.44 -22.54
CA THR A 41 26.67 -8.50 -23.33
C THR A 41 28.02 -8.18 -22.64
N ALA A 42 28.04 -8.07 -21.31
CA ALA A 42 29.24 -7.82 -20.50
C ALA A 42 30.23 -8.99 -20.47
N ASN A 43 29.74 -10.25 -20.41
CA ASN A 43 30.60 -11.44 -20.47
C ASN A 43 31.27 -11.68 -21.85
N ASN A 44 30.91 -10.89 -22.87
CA ASN A 44 31.47 -10.99 -24.23
C ASN A 44 32.39 -9.80 -24.58
N SER A 45 32.65 -8.86 -23.66
CA SER A 45 33.48 -7.67 -23.91
C SER A 45 34.89 -7.70 -23.31
N GLU A 46 35.26 -8.76 -22.57
CA GLU A 46 36.66 -8.96 -22.14
C GLU A 46 37.42 -9.80 -23.18
N GLY A 47 37.74 -9.17 -24.30
CA GLY A 47 38.57 -9.80 -25.31
C GLY A 47 38.80 -8.92 -26.53
N THR A 48 40.07 -8.52 -26.69
CA THR A 48 40.71 -8.07 -27.94
C THR A 48 40.68 -6.58 -28.26
N THR A 49 41.81 -5.94 -27.99
CA THR A 49 42.34 -4.72 -28.62
C THR A 49 42.79 -4.99 -30.07
N ALA A 50 42.44 -4.12 -31.04
CA ALA A 50 43.35 -3.55 -32.08
C ALA A 50 42.64 -2.96 -33.33
N ALA A 51 43.04 -1.72 -33.66
CA ALA A 51 43.35 -1.10 -34.97
C ALA A 51 42.35 -0.99 -36.16
N ALA A 52 42.10 0.27 -36.57
CA ALA A 52 42.14 0.94 -37.91
C ALA A 52 41.55 0.21 -39.16
N THR A 53 40.89 0.82 -40.17
CA THR A 53 41.01 2.14 -40.84
C THR A 53 39.84 2.33 -41.85
N SER A 54 39.68 3.56 -42.36
CA SER A 54 38.69 4.11 -43.31
C SER A 54 38.62 3.57 -44.75
N THR A 55 37.45 3.69 -45.42
CA THR A 55 37.21 4.45 -46.69
C THR A 55 35.75 4.36 -47.15
N ALA A 56 35.29 5.33 -47.95
CA ALA A 56 33.91 5.59 -48.38
C ALA A 56 33.69 5.34 -49.89
N GLU A 57 32.44 5.08 -50.33
CA GLU A 57 31.74 5.70 -51.50
C GLU A 57 30.39 4.99 -51.82
N GLY A 58 29.41 5.77 -52.36
CA GLY A 58 28.03 5.35 -52.70
C GLY A 58 27.89 4.65 -54.09
N PRO A 59 26.69 4.51 -54.72
CA PRO A 59 25.61 5.51 -54.78
C PRO A 59 24.14 4.99 -54.72
N ARG A 60 23.20 5.95 -54.70
CA ARG A 60 21.72 5.85 -54.66
C ARG A 60 21.08 5.47 -56.01
N LYS A 61 19.90 4.83 -56.01
CA LYS A 61 18.79 5.05 -56.98
C LYS A 61 17.39 4.81 -56.38
N ASN A 62 16.43 5.58 -56.88
CA ASN A 62 15.05 5.79 -56.41
C ASN A 62 13.98 4.94 -57.12
N LEU A 63 12.85 4.78 -56.40
CA LEU A 63 11.42 4.68 -56.77
C LEU A 63 10.88 3.62 -57.77
N LYS A 64 9.83 2.91 -57.33
CA LYS A 64 8.50 2.94 -57.98
C LYS A 64 7.36 2.49 -57.05
N VAL A 65 6.24 3.19 -57.16
CA VAL A 65 4.97 3.06 -56.43
C VAL A 65 4.00 2.19 -57.23
N ALA A 66 3.19 1.34 -56.58
CA ALA A 66 1.91 0.89 -57.14
C ALA A 66 0.88 0.53 -56.05
N ARG A 67 -0.29 1.15 -56.21
CA ARG A 67 -1.60 1.03 -55.53
C ARG A 67 -2.16 -0.40 -55.45
N LEU A 68 -2.97 -0.70 -54.42
CA LEU A 68 -4.33 -1.21 -54.63
C LEU A 68 -5.25 -0.94 -53.41
N ARG A 69 -6.48 -0.51 -53.70
CA ARG A 69 -7.63 -0.33 -52.78
C ARG A 69 -8.52 -1.58 -52.81
N ARG A 70 -9.16 -1.95 -51.70
CA ARG A 70 -10.60 -2.33 -51.67
C ARG A 70 -11.15 -2.42 -50.24
N ALA A 71 -12.41 -2.04 -50.06
CA ALA A 71 -13.23 -2.13 -48.86
C ALA A 71 -14.54 -2.93 -49.19
N PRO A 72 -15.62 -2.94 -48.37
CA PRO A 72 -16.03 -4.01 -47.45
C PRO A 72 -17.46 -4.57 -47.74
N SER A 73 -17.97 -5.52 -46.93
CA SER A 73 -19.44 -5.73 -46.78
C SER A 73 -19.83 -6.57 -45.53
N ARG A 74 -21.03 -6.24 -44.98
CA ARG A 74 -21.84 -6.90 -43.93
C ARG A 74 -23.13 -7.48 -44.55
N THR A 75 -23.85 -8.29 -43.74
CA THR A 75 -25.30 -8.71 -43.68
C THR A 75 -25.51 -10.22 -43.87
N ALA A 76 -26.52 -10.96 -43.37
CA ALA A 76 -27.50 -10.93 -42.26
C ALA A 76 -28.33 -12.26 -42.35
N GLN A 77 -28.88 -12.80 -41.23
CA GLN A 77 -30.07 -13.70 -41.03
C GLN A 77 -30.22 -15.00 -41.90
N GLY A 78 -30.84 -16.14 -41.50
CA GLY A 78 -31.58 -16.63 -40.33
C GLY A 78 -32.06 -18.10 -40.55
N ASP A 79 -32.60 -18.71 -39.48
CA ASP A 79 -33.60 -19.81 -39.38
C ASP A 79 -33.37 -21.31 -39.77
N ASP A 80 -33.44 -22.17 -38.73
CA ASP A 80 -34.47 -23.21 -38.43
C ASP A 80 -34.07 -24.72 -38.25
N SER A 81 -34.57 -25.27 -37.12
CA SER A 81 -34.92 -26.67 -36.72
C SER A 81 -33.91 -27.85 -36.94
N SER A 82 -33.83 -28.97 -36.20
CA SER A 82 -34.71 -29.68 -35.25
C SER A 82 -33.95 -30.79 -34.45
N LYS A 83 -34.43 -31.09 -33.24
CA LYS A 83 -34.58 -32.38 -32.51
C LYS A 83 -33.45 -33.44 -32.38
N ALA A 84 -33.18 -33.79 -31.09
CA ALA A 84 -33.41 -35.10 -30.44
C ALA A 84 -32.20 -35.93 -29.91
N THR A 85 -32.24 -36.10 -28.57
CA THR A 85 -32.14 -37.33 -27.76
C THR A 85 -30.80 -38.05 -27.44
N ALA A 86 -30.70 -38.35 -26.14
CA ALA A 86 -30.21 -39.58 -25.48
C ALA A 86 -28.75 -39.67 -24.97
N ALA A 87 -28.65 -39.86 -23.64
CA ALA A 87 -27.55 -40.53 -22.91
C ALA A 87 -27.58 -42.07 -23.18
N PRO A 88 -26.79 -42.99 -22.54
CA PRO A 88 -25.82 -42.86 -21.43
C PRO A 88 -24.58 -43.84 -21.44
N LYS A 89 -23.79 -43.80 -20.33
CA LYS A 89 -23.14 -44.92 -19.57
C LYS A 89 -21.90 -45.71 -20.08
N ALA A 90 -20.87 -45.66 -19.21
CA ALA A 90 -20.18 -46.77 -18.49
C ALA A 90 -19.05 -47.62 -19.13
N ALA A 91 -17.85 -47.47 -18.52
CA ALA A 91 -16.93 -48.48 -17.95
C ALA A 91 -16.55 -49.77 -18.72
N SER A 92 -15.24 -50.06 -18.85
CA SER A 92 -14.49 -50.94 -17.90
C SER A 92 -13.18 -51.51 -18.50
N LYS A 93 -12.16 -51.65 -17.60
CA LYS A 93 -11.11 -52.71 -17.47
C LYS A 93 -10.12 -52.92 -18.65
N SER A 94 -8.86 -53.35 -18.51
CA SER A 94 -7.98 -53.87 -17.44
C SER A 94 -6.55 -53.96 -18.05
N VAL A 95 -5.51 -53.42 -17.40
CA VAL A 95 -4.38 -54.15 -16.75
C VAL A 95 -3.90 -55.44 -17.44
N GLU A 96 -2.66 -55.47 -17.96
CA GLU A 96 -1.57 -56.36 -17.49
C GLU A 96 -0.20 -56.05 -18.10
N ARG A 97 0.85 -56.33 -17.31
CA ARG A 97 2.29 -56.11 -17.53
C ARG A 97 2.95 -57.44 -17.90
N LYS A 98 4.02 -57.42 -18.72
CA LYS A 98 5.41 -57.78 -18.31
C LYS A 98 6.37 -58.08 -19.47
N ASP A 99 7.53 -57.44 -19.38
CA ASP A 99 8.90 -57.94 -19.53
C ASP A 99 9.29 -58.92 -20.66
N SER A 100 10.28 -58.53 -21.47
CA SER A 100 11.61 -59.17 -21.43
C SER A 100 12.66 -58.49 -22.33
N LYS A 101 13.89 -58.43 -21.81
CA LYS A 101 15.14 -57.98 -22.45
C LYS A 101 15.71 -59.02 -23.41
N SER A 102 16.37 -58.58 -24.48
CA SER A 102 17.56 -59.24 -25.05
C SER A 102 18.46 -58.25 -25.80
N LYS A 103 19.71 -58.67 -26.01
CA LYS A 103 20.97 -57.92 -26.08
C LYS A 103 21.47 -57.54 -27.50
N ASP A 104 22.34 -56.52 -27.49
CA ASP A 104 23.58 -56.27 -28.28
C ASP A 104 23.59 -56.18 -29.82
N GLY A 105 24.23 -55.11 -30.35
CA GLY A 105 24.94 -55.19 -31.63
C GLY A 105 25.10 -53.92 -32.50
N ARG A 106 26.13 -53.11 -32.21
CA ARG A 106 27.13 -52.58 -33.17
C ARG A 106 26.76 -51.48 -34.23
N ALA A 107 27.32 -50.29 -33.95
CA ALA A 107 28.19 -49.42 -34.79
C ALA A 107 27.67 -48.43 -35.88
N ARG A 108 28.20 -47.20 -35.71
CA ARG A 108 28.78 -46.23 -36.69
C ARG A 108 27.90 -45.21 -37.43
N SER A 109 28.17 -43.94 -37.09
CA SER A 109 28.74 -42.89 -37.97
C SER A 109 27.83 -41.78 -38.53
N SER A 110 28.39 -40.55 -38.45
CA SER A 110 28.17 -39.33 -39.26
C SER A 110 27.01 -38.39 -38.91
N THR A 111 27.09 -37.08 -39.11
CA THR A 111 28.17 -36.07 -39.14
C THR A 111 27.47 -34.72 -38.97
N THR A 112 28.08 -33.81 -38.24
CA THR A 112 27.67 -32.42 -38.03
C THR A 112 27.62 -31.63 -39.36
N THR A 113 26.56 -30.85 -39.57
CA THR A 113 26.62 -29.66 -40.42
C THR A 113 25.95 -28.48 -39.71
N THR A 114 26.80 -27.56 -39.31
CA THR A 114 26.54 -26.22 -38.79
C THR A 114 26.09 -25.31 -39.93
N SER A 115 24.92 -24.68 -39.84
CA SER A 115 24.61 -23.49 -40.64
C SER A 115 24.62 -22.27 -39.72
N THR A 116 25.64 -21.43 -39.90
CA THR A 116 25.79 -20.12 -39.29
C THR A 116 24.73 -19.16 -39.83
N ASN A 117 23.77 -18.76 -38.99
CA ASN A 117 23.04 -17.51 -39.19
C ASN A 117 23.68 -16.44 -38.32
N ALA A 118 24.45 -15.55 -38.95
CA ALA A 118 24.91 -14.30 -38.35
C ALA A 118 23.68 -13.42 -38.07
N GLY A 119 23.10 -13.56 -36.87
CA GLY A 119 22.03 -12.72 -36.38
C GLY A 119 22.60 -11.40 -35.90
N THR A 120 22.38 -10.34 -36.68
CA THR A 120 22.66 -8.96 -36.32
C THR A 120 22.15 -8.66 -34.91
N ARG A 121 23.06 -8.31 -33.98
CA ARG A 121 22.72 -7.78 -32.64
C ARG A 121 21.76 -6.61 -32.82
N ARG A 122 20.48 -6.79 -32.49
CA ARG A 122 19.52 -5.69 -32.42
C ARG A 122 19.49 -5.24 -30.97
N THR A 123 20.09 -4.07 -30.71
CA THR A 123 19.65 -3.22 -29.60
C THR A 123 18.13 -3.09 -29.66
N PRO A 124 17.42 -3.04 -28.52
CA PRO A 124 16.01 -2.67 -28.54
C PRO A 124 15.92 -1.36 -29.31
N SER A 125 15.16 -1.37 -30.41
CA SER A 125 15.06 -0.19 -31.26
C SER A 125 14.51 0.96 -30.41
N ALA A 126 14.90 2.20 -30.72
CA ALA A 126 14.27 3.37 -30.09
C ALA A 126 12.73 3.31 -30.22
N GLN A 127 12.24 2.66 -31.27
CA GLN A 127 10.82 2.39 -31.50
C GLN A 127 10.23 1.36 -30.53
N PHE A 128 10.98 0.35 -30.08
CA PHE A 128 10.53 -0.58 -29.04
C PHE A 128 10.45 0.11 -27.67
N ARG A 129 11.42 0.98 -27.34
CA ARG A 129 11.37 1.81 -26.12
C ARG A 129 10.20 2.81 -26.14
N ARG A 130 9.97 3.47 -27.28
CA ARG A 130 8.80 4.35 -27.45
C ARG A 130 7.48 3.58 -27.40
N ASN A 131 7.39 2.42 -28.05
CA ASN A 131 6.20 1.59 -27.97
C ASN A 131 5.94 1.06 -26.54
N LEU A 132 7.00 0.94 -25.72
CA LEU A 132 6.94 0.56 -24.31
C LEU A 132 6.43 1.73 -23.45
N GLU A 133 7.03 2.91 -23.60
CA GLU A 133 6.56 4.16 -22.98
C GLU A 133 5.09 4.44 -23.35
N ASP A 134 4.74 4.33 -24.63
CA ASP A 134 3.37 4.50 -25.13
C ASP A 134 2.38 3.48 -24.53
N LEU A 135 2.84 2.27 -24.18
CA LEU A 135 1.97 1.22 -23.62
C LEU A 135 1.81 1.40 -22.11
N GLU A 136 2.87 1.82 -21.42
CA GLU A 136 2.83 2.23 -20.02
C GLU A 136 1.92 3.45 -19.84
N GLU A 137 2.09 4.48 -20.66
CA GLU A 137 1.26 5.69 -20.69
C GLU A 137 -0.20 5.32 -20.99
N LYS A 138 -0.48 4.48 -21.99
CA LYS A 138 -1.86 4.02 -22.27
C LYS A 138 -2.48 3.22 -21.13
N PHE A 139 -1.69 2.41 -20.42
CA PHE A 139 -2.18 1.63 -19.28
C PHE A 139 -2.41 2.53 -18.06
N GLU A 140 -1.54 3.51 -17.84
CA GLU A 140 -1.64 4.51 -16.79
C GLU A 140 -2.82 5.46 -17.03
N ASP A 141 -2.98 6.00 -18.24
CA ASP A 141 -4.11 6.83 -18.65
C ASP A 141 -5.45 6.08 -18.55
N ALA A 142 -5.47 4.78 -18.89
CA ALA A 142 -6.66 3.95 -18.78
C ALA A 142 -7.05 3.64 -17.32
N MET A 143 -6.12 3.77 -16.36
CA MET A 143 -6.34 3.41 -14.95
C MET A 143 -6.40 4.60 -14.01
N GLU A 144 -5.62 5.65 -14.24
CA GLU A 144 -5.54 6.88 -13.46
C GLU A 144 -5.73 8.10 -14.36
N ALA A 145 -6.97 8.34 -14.79
CA ALA A 145 -7.31 9.63 -15.40
C ALA A 145 -6.81 10.79 -14.53
N SER A 146 -6.28 11.83 -15.17
CA SER A 146 -5.75 13.01 -14.50
C SER A 146 -6.74 13.53 -13.45
N GLU A 147 -6.24 13.72 -12.24
CA GLU A 147 -7.04 14.21 -11.12
C GLU A 147 -7.35 15.69 -11.38
N ASP A 148 -8.63 16.05 -11.29
CA ASP A 148 -9.06 17.43 -11.45
C ASP A 148 -8.42 18.29 -10.34
N GLU A 149 -7.77 19.39 -10.69
CA GLU A 149 -7.05 20.23 -9.70
C GLU A 149 -7.98 20.68 -8.56
N ASP A 150 -9.26 20.90 -8.86
CA ASP A 150 -10.30 21.24 -7.88
C ASP A 150 -10.59 20.10 -6.88
N GLU A 151 -10.33 18.85 -7.26
CA GLU A 151 -10.45 17.68 -6.39
C GLU A 151 -9.16 17.38 -5.60
N THR A 152 -8.06 18.09 -5.86
CA THR A 152 -6.81 17.93 -5.12
C THR A 152 -6.74 18.82 -3.88
N VAL A 153 -5.70 18.62 -3.05
CA VAL A 153 -5.41 19.51 -1.91
C VAL A 153 -4.77 20.85 -2.31
N MET A 154 -4.60 21.12 -3.61
CA MET A 154 -4.37 22.49 -4.10
C MET A 154 -5.59 23.37 -3.76
N ASN A 155 -6.80 22.83 -3.90
CA ASN A 155 -8.03 23.52 -3.55
C ASN A 155 -8.18 23.62 -2.02
N THR A 156 -8.36 24.85 -1.53
CA THR A 156 -8.45 25.14 -0.08
C THR A 156 -9.68 24.51 0.57
N THR A 157 -10.79 24.39 -0.16
CA THR A 157 -12.01 23.75 0.33
C THR A 157 -11.79 22.26 0.49
N THR A 158 -11.16 21.61 -0.51
CA THR A 158 -10.79 20.18 -0.44
C THR A 158 -9.84 19.91 0.71
N MET A 159 -8.78 20.71 0.88
CA MET A 159 -7.88 20.63 2.03
C MET A 159 -8.63 20.79 3.36
N THR A 160 -9.61 21.68 3.44
CA THR A 160 -10.42 21.88 4.65
C THR A 160 -11.26 20.64 4.96
N LYS A 161 -11.90 20.01 3.95
CA LYS A 161 -12.64 18.75 4.14
C LYS A 161 -11.76 17.66 4.74
N TYR A 162 -10.55 17.47 4.21
CA TYR A 162 -9.57 16.53 4.74
C TYR A 162 -9.16 16.85 6.19
N LYS A 163 -8.86 18.13 6.48
CA LYS A 163 -8.47 18.55 7.84
C LYS A 163 -9.57 18.34 8.87
N GLU A 164 -10.83 18.66 8.55
CA GLU A 164 -11.94 18.45 9.49
C GLU A 164 -12.18 16.97 9.76
N CYS A 165 -12.15 16.13 8.73
CA CYS A 165 -12.20 14.68 8.90
C CYS A 165 -11.01 14.16 9.73
N GLY A 166 -9.82 14.69 9.50
CA GLY A 166 -8.62 14.32 10.24
C GLY A 166 -8.75 14.59 11.75
N ARG A 167 -9.28 15.77 12.12
CA ARG A 167 -9.58 16.10 13.53
C ARG A 167 -10.60 15.16 14.16
N VAL A 168 -11.61 14.72 13.41
CA VAL A 168 -12.57 13.72 13.91
C VAL A 168 -11.87 12.41 14.22
N VAL A 169 -11.02 11.91 13.32
CA VAL A 169 -10.25 10.68 13.52
C VAL A 169 -9.32 10.78 14.73
N ASP A 170 -8.54 11.86 14.85
CA ASP A 170 -7.62 12.04 15.98
C ASP A 170 -8.34 12.13 17.33
N ALA A 171 -9.49 12.81 17.37
CA ALA A 171 -10.29 12.90 18.59
C ALA A 171 -10.85 11.53 19.00
N VAL A 172 -11.30 10.72 18.04
CA VAL A 172 -11.81 9.37 18.32
C VAL A 172 -10.68 8.44 18.73
N LEU A 173 -9.50 8.49 18.09
CA LEU A 173 -8.33 7.73 18.52
C LEU A 173 -7.90 8.07 19.95
N THR A 174 -7.95 9.35 20.32
CA THR A 174 -7.63 9.81 21.69
C THR A 174 -8.64 9.25 22.70
N MET A 175 -9.94 9.38 22.40
CA MET A 175 -11.01 8.82 23.23
C MET A 175 -10.90 7.29 23.39
N LEU A 176 -10.65 6.56 22.29
CA LEU A 176 -10.46 5.11 22.34
C LEU A 176 -9.21 4.72 23.14
N THR A 177 -8.12 5.49 23.03
CA THR A 177 -6.90 5.27 23.81
C THR A 177 -7.16 5.37 25.30
N GLU A 178 -7.94 6.37 25.73
CA GLU A 178 -8.29 6.56 27.14
C GLU A 178 -9.19 5.45 27.66
N ALA A 179 -10.12 4.96 26.82
CA ALA A 179 -11.07 3.90 27.15
C ALA A 179 -10.48 2.47 27.11
N CYS A 180 -9.29 2.28 26.52
CA CYS A 180 -8.59 1.00 26.51
C CYS A 180 -7.94 0.72 27.87
N VAL A 181 -8.77 0.24 28.80
CA VAL A 181 -8.37 -0.14 30.17
C VAL A 181 -8.61 -1.63 30.41
N PRO A 182 -7.94 -2.26 31.40
CA PRO A 182 -8.22 -3.63 31.77
C PRO A 182 -9.71 -3.86 32.06
N GLY A 183 -10.29 -4.92 31.52
CA GLY A 183 -11.72 -5.25 31.63
C GLY A 183 -12.60 -4.65 30.53
N ALA A 184 -12.12 -3.70 29.73
CA ALA A 184 -12.88 -3.17 28.59
C ALA A 184 -13.02 -4.24 27.48
N ASN A 185 -14.19 -4.30 26.83
CA ASN A 185 -14.45 -5.25 25.76
C ASN A 185 -14.27 -4.60 24.37
N THR A 186 -13.58 -5.26 23.44
CA THR A 186 -13.30 -4.69 22.11
C THR A 186 -14.56 -4.40 21.30
N LYS A 187 -15.65 -5.18 21.46
CA LYS A 187 -16.94 -4.90 20.80
C LYS A 187 -17.50 -3.54 21.22
N THR A 188 -17.57 -3.31 22.53
CA THR A 188 -18.15 -2.08 23.09
C THR A 188 -17.32 -0.86 22.70
N LEU A 189 -16.00 -1.02 22.66
CA LEU A 189 -15.08 0.02 22.20
C LEU A 189 -15.25 0.32 20.69
N CYS A 190 -15.44 -0.71 19.85
CA CYS A 190 -15.69 -0.52 18.43
C CYS A 190 -16.99 0.24 18.16
N ASP A 191 -18.09 -0.12 18.85
CA ASP A 191 -19.36 0.60 18.73
C ASP A 191 -19.22 2.07 19.15
N MET A 192 -18.57 2.31 20.30
CA MET A 192 -18.31 3.65 20.80
C MET A 192 -17.51 4.51 19.81
N GLY A 193 -16.52 3.92 19.12
CA GLY A 193 -15.77 4.60 18.07
C GLY A 193 -16.63 4.99 16.87
N ASP A 194 -17.42 4.04 16.35
CA ASP A 194 -18.30 4.28 15.19
C ASP A 194 -19.35 5.36 15.49
N ASP A 195 -19.97 5.30 16.67
CA ASP A 195 -21.00 6.25 17.11
C ASP A 195 -20.42 7.67 17.25
N GLU A 196 -19.24 7.80 17.86
CA GLU A 196 -18.59 9.09 18.06
C GLU A 196 -18.11 9.71 16.73
N VAL A 197 -17.62 8.90 15.77
CA VAL A 197 -17.33 9.35 14.40
C VAL A 197 -18.60 9.94 13.77
N MET A 198 -19.70 9.17 13.75
CA MET A 198 -20.94 9.60 13.10
C MET A 198 -21.54 10.86 13.74
N LYS A 199 -21.48 10.94 15.07
CA LYS A 199 -21.92 12.11 15.84
C LYS A 199 -21.14 13.37 15.47
N ARG A 200 -19.80 13.29 15.41
CA ARG A 200 -18.94 14.43 15.05
C ARG A 200 -19.14 14.88 13.60
N LEU A 201 -19.28 13.95 12.67
CA LEU A 201 -19.51 14.26 11.26
C LEU A 201 -20.86 14.95 10.99
N LYS A 202 -21.89 14.65 11.79
CA LYS A 202 -23.25 15.16 11.58
C LYS A 202 -23.31 16.69 11.51
N GLY A 203 -22.48 17.39 12.29
CA GLY A 203 -22.45 18.86 12.36
C GLY A 203 -21.62 19.57 11.28
N LEU A 204 -20.73 18.86 10.58
CA LEU A 204 -19.77 19.50 9.68
C LEU A 204 -20.40 19.88 8.33
N PHE A 205 -20.19 21.08 7.79
CA PHE A 205 -20.66 21.43 6.43
C PHE A 205 -22.16 21.14 6.17
N MET A 206 -23.05 21.45 7.11
CA MET A 206 -24.49 21.16 6.95
C MET A 206 -25.17 21.97 5.85
N LYS A 207 -24.72 23.22 5.64
CA LYS A 207 -25.26 24.15 4.65
C LYS A 207 -24.54 24.08 3.31
N THR A 208 -23.35 23.48 3.28
CA THR A 208 -22.54 23.34 2.07
C THR A 208 -23.14 22.26 1.17
N LYS A 209 -23.13 22.55 -0.13
CA LYS A 209 -23.60 21.66 -1.18
C LYS A 209 -22.44 21.32 -2.13
N ASP A 210 -22.53 20.19 -2.81
CA ASP A 210 -21.64 19.85 -3.91
C ASP A 210 -21.96 20.71 -5.16
N ALA A 211 -21.18 20.52 -6.22
CA ALA A 211 -21.35 21.25 -7.48
C ALA A 211 -22.76 21.04 -8.08
N GLU A 212 -23.38 19.90 -7.80
CA GLU A 212 -24.73 19.53 -8.23
C GLU A 212 -25.84 20.05 -7.29
N GLY A 213 -25.50 20.82 -6.26
CA GLY A 213 -26.45 21.40 -5.30
C GLY A 213 -27.02 20.39 -4.29
N LYS A 214 -26.48 19.17 -4.22
CA LYS A 214 -26.83 18.13 -3.25
C LYS A 214 -26.00 18.32 -1.97
N ARG A 215 -26.56 17.86 -0.84
CA ARG A 215 -25.86 17.88 0.46
C ARG A 215 -24.62 16.99 0.39
N LEU A 216 -23.52 17.49 0.96
CA LEU A 216 -22.28 16.71 1.05
C LEU A 216 -22.51 15.41 1.83
N THR A 217 -22.18 14.32 1.17
CA THR A 217 -22.16 12.98 1.76
C THR A 217 -21.07 12.89 2.82
N ARG A 218 -21.27 12.05 3.83
CA ARG A 218 -20.32 11.87 4.93
C ARG A 218 -20.58 10.55 5.62
N GLY A 219 -19.56 9.99 6.23
CA GLY A 219 -19.70 8.75 6.97
C GLY A 219 -18.37 8.14 7.34
N ILE A 220 -18.44 6.88 7.73
CA ILE A 220 -17.28 6.06 8.07
C ILE A 220 -16.57 5.66 6.77
N ALA A 221 -15.26 5.89 6.70
CA ALA A 221 -14.39 5.42 5.63
C ALA A 221 -13.66 4.13 6.02
N TYR A 222 -13.48 3.90 7.32
CA TYR A 222 -12.99 2.64 7.87
C TYR A 222 -13.63 2.40 9.24
N PRO A 223 -14.43 1.34 9.41
CA PRO A 223 -15.08 1.04 10.68
C PRO A 223 -14.07 0.87 11.80
N THR A 224 -14.46 1.27 13.01
CA THR A 224 -13.63 1.10 14.18
C THR A 224 -13.34 -0.39 14.38
N ASN A 225 -12.06 -0.71 14.37
CA ASN A 225 -11.56 -2.05 14.61
C ASN A 225 -10.40 -1.98 15.61
N ILE A 226 -10.38 -2.95 16.52
CA ILE A 226 -9.48 -2.99 17.65
C ILE A 226 -8.89 -4.39 17.71
N SER A 227 -7.62 -4.50 17.32
CA SER A 227 -6.91 -5.76 17.25
C SER A 227 -5.95 -5.89 18.43
N VAL A 228 -5.88 -7.06 19.05
CA VAL A 228 -5.14 -7.30 20.31
C VAL A 228 -3.98 -8.26 20.06
N ASN A 229 -2.82 -7.97 20.65
CA ASN A 229 -1.61 -8.80 20.65
C ASN A 229 -1.19 -9.30 19.26
N GLU A 230 -1.37 -10.57 18.96
CA GLU A 230 -0.97 -11.17 17.68
C GLU A 230 -1.83 -10.72 16.49
N VAL A 231 -3.03 -10.20 16.75
CA VAL A 231 -3.97 -9.77 15.71
C VAL A 231 -3.55 -8.39 15.20
N LEU A 232 -3.44 -8.27 13.88
CA LEU A 232 -2.92 -7.10 13.17
C LEU A 232 -3.99 -6.05 12.90
N CYS A 233 -5.12 -6.46 12.32
CA CYS A 233 -6.15 -5.55 11.84
C CYS A 233 -7.50 -6.25 11.65
N ASN A 234 -8.54 -5.45 11.39
CA ASN A 234 -9.89 -5.84 10.97
C ASN A 234 -10.73 -6.59 12.01
N ASP A 235 -10.24 -6.70 13.25
CA ASP A 235 -11.03 -7.24 14.36
C ASP A 235 -12.07 -6.21 14.83
N SER A 236 -13.32 -6.42 14.43
CA SER A 236 -14.49 -5.62 14.83
C SER A 236 -15.65 -6.59 15.09
N PRO A 237 -15.75 -7.16 16.30
CA PRO A 237 -16.71 -8.22 16.61
C PRO A 237 -18.16 -7.80 16.34
N PHE A 238 -19.07 -8.72 16.04
CA PHE A 238 -20.50 -8.40 15.90
C PHE A 238 -21.26 -8.53 17.22
N ARG A 239 -20.83 -9.46 18.08
CA ARG A 239 -21.43 -9.66 19.39
C ARG A 239 -20.42 -9.43 20.52
N VAL A 240 -20.91 -9.19 21.73
CA VAL A 240 -20.05 -8.86 22.88
C VAL A 240 -19.20 -10.07 23.29
N GLU A 241 -19.76 -11.26 23.21
CA GLU A 241 -19.10 -12.55 23.47
C GLU A 241 -18.04 -12.91 22.42
N GLU A 242 -18.10 -12.32 21.23
CA GLU A 242 -17.07 -12.44 20.20
C GLU A 242 -15.91 -11.44 20.45
N GLY A 243 -16.11 -10.47 21.35
CA GLY A 243 -15.12 -9.45 21.68
C GLY A 243 -14.09 -9.91 22.71
N THR A 244 -12.88 -9.36 22.58
CA THR A 244 -11.78 -9.63 23.51
C THR A 244 -11.90 -8.70 24.70
N VAL A 245 -11.74 -9.23 25.91
CA VAL A 245 -11.64 -8.43 27.14
C VAL A 245 -10.18 -8.07 27.36
N LEU A 246 -9.88 -6.77 27.36
CA LEU A 246 -8.53 -6.25 27.48
C LEU A 246 -7.92 -6.55 28.86
N LYS A 247 -6.63 -6.84 28.88
CA LYS A 247 -5.83 -7.09 30.08
C LYS A 247 -4.69 -6.08 30.15
N GLY A 248 -4.18 -5.85 31.37
CA GLY A 248 -2.96 -5.06 31.55
C GLY A 248 -1.79 -5.69 30.79
N GLY A 249 -1.04 -4.88 30.05
CA GLY A 249 0.08 -5.31 29.21
C GLY A 249 -0.30 -5.70 27.78
N ASP A 250 -1.60 -5.75 27.43
CA ASP A 250 -2.01 -6.04 26.06
C ASP A 250 -1.54 -4.95 25.08
N VAL A 251 -1.00 -5.38 23.94
CA VAL A 251 -0.63 -4.50 22.83
C VAL A 251 -1.84 -4.35 21.91
N VAL A 252 -2.46 -3.18 21.90
CA VAL A 252 -3.74 -2.92 21.22
C VAL A 252 -3.53 -1.98 20.03
N LYS A 253 -4.08 -2.37 18.87
CA LYS A 253 -4.05 -1.58 17.63
C LYS A 253 -5.44 -1.02 17.40
N LEU A 254 -5.56 0.30 17.46
CA LEU A 254 -6.78 1.04 17.17
C LEU A 254 -6.75 1.51 15.72
N HIS A 255 -7.83 1.34 14.97
CA HIS A 255 -7.93 1.84 13.60
C HIS A 255 -9.33 2.37 13.32
N VAL A 256 -9.40 3.60 12.80
CA VAL A 256 -10.65 4.30 12.49
C VAL A 256 -10.46 5.22 11.28
N GLY A 257 -11.52 5.42 10.51
CA GLY A 257 -11.50 6.33 9.37
C GLY A 257 -12.87 6.92 9.05
N CYS A 258 -12.87 8.12 8.49
CA CYS A 258 -14.07 8.82 8.05
C CYS A 258 -13.87 9.50 6.69
N HIS A 259 -14.96 9.88 6.04
CA HIS A 259 -14.91 10.68 4.83
C HIS A 259 -15.94 11.82 4.88
N LEU A 260 -15.63 12.88 4.15
CA LEU A 260 -16.56 13.95 3.83
C LEU A 260 -16.49 14.19 2.32
N ASP A 261 -17.64 14.15 1.66
CA ASP A 261 -17.77 14.34 0.21
C ASP A 261 -16.88 13.39 -0.63
N GLY A 262 -16.63 12.21 -0.07
CA GLY A 262 -15.79 11.18 -0.67
C GLY A 262 -14.30 11.32 -0.42
N TYR A 263 -13.83 12.38 0.25
CA TYR A 263 -12.42 12.54 0.63
C TYR A 263 -12.14 11.76 1.92
N PRO A 264 -11.39 10.64 1.87
CA PRO A 264 -11.22 9.77 3.02
C PRO A 264 -9.98 10.11 3.83
N VAL A 265 -10.07 9.95 5.14
CA VAL A 265 -8.93 9.89 6.04
C VAL A 265 -9.07 8.69 6.96
N SER A 266 -7.96 8.05 7.27
CA SER A 266 -7.89 6.96 8.25
C SER A 266 -6.56 7.00 8.98
N ALA A 267 -6.55 6.52 10.22
CA ALA A 267 -5.34 6.40 11.00
C ALA A 267 -5.42 5.21 11.95
N ALA A 268 -4.27 4.61 12.20
CA ALA A 268 -4.11 3.52 13.15
C ALA A 268 -3.01 3.84 14.15
N ARG A 269 -3.17 3.38 15.38
CA ARG A 269 -2.19 3.57 16.45
C ARG A 269 -2.10 2.33 17.33
N THR A 270 -0.88 1.96 17.68
CA THR A 270 -0.61 0.94 18.69
C THR A 270 -0.42 1.59 20.04
N ILE A 271 -1.07 1.03 21.07
CA ILE A 271 -0.94 1.40 22.48
C ILE A 271 -0.70 0.14 23.32
N VAL A 272 -0.25 0.33 24.56
CA VAL A 272 -0.21 -0.75 25.55
C VAL A 272 -1.19 -0.42 26.67
N VAL A 273 -2.04 -1.38 27.02
CA VAL A 273 -3.01 -1.21 28.11
C VAL A 273 -2.27 -1.17 29.44
N CYS A 274 -2.34 -0.03 30.14
CA CYS A 274 -1.70 0.10 31.45
C CYS A 274 -2.33 -0.87 32.46
N ALA A 275 -1.50 -1.53 33.27
CA ALA A 275 -2.00 -2.34 34.37
C ALA A 275 -2.73 -1.46 35.42
N PRO A 276 -3.72 -2.02 36.14
CA PRO A 276 -4.37 -1.30 37.23
C PRO A 276 -3.31 -0.85 38.26
N GLY A 277 -3.29 0.43 38.62
CA GLY A 277 -2.33 1.01 39.56
C GLY A 277 -1.10 1.68 38.94
N ALA A 278 -0.84 1.53 37.63
CA ALA A 278 0.31 2.15 36.95
C ALA A 278 0.04 3.57 36.41
N ARG A 279 -1.19 4.08 36.48
CA ARG A 279 -1.51 5.49 36.14
C ARG A 279 -1.24 6.40 37.35
N ALA A 280 0.01 6.45 37.81
CA ALA A 280 0.46 7.41 38.83
C ALA A 280 1.98 7.58 38.82
N SER A 281 2.58 8.08 37.73
CA SER A 281 3.88 8.78 37.78
C SER A 281 4.25 9.35 36.41
N SER A 282 3.69 10.52 36.09
CA SER A 282 4.39 11.47 35.20
C SER A 282 4.58 12.79 35.96
N ALA A 283 5.20 12.69 37.13
CA ALA A 283 5.85 13.75 37.90
C ALA A 283 6.22 13.16 39.27
N ALA A 284 7.49 13.35 39.67
CA ALA A 284 8.09 13.12 40.98
C ALA A 284 8.90 11.81 41.18
N ALA A 285 10.19 12.05 41.43
CA ALA A 285 11.15 11.36 42.27
C ALA A 285 11.41 9.86 42.05
N VAL A 286 12.64 9.58 41.58
CA VAL A 286 13.38 8.34 41.84
C VAL A 286 13.74 8.36 43.33
N GLU A 287 13.13 7.48 44.11
CA GLU A 287 13.73 6.98 45.34
C GLU A 287 13.95 5.48 45.17
N ASP A 288 15.21 5.11 45.35
CA ASP A 288 15.73 3.74 45.29
C ASP A 288 15.06 2.88 46.37
N ASN A 289 14.55 1.73 45.97
CA ASN A 289 14.44 0.58 46.86
C ASN A 289 14.78 -0.67 46.06
N GLU A 290 16.00 -1.16 46.29
CA GLU A 290 16.43 -2.51 45.96
C GLU A 290 15.71 -3.48 46.89
N GLU A 291 14.98 -4.46 46.37
CA GLU A 291 14.78 -5.70 47.11
C GLU A 291 14.59 -6.93 46.22
N GLU A 292 15.57 -7.83 46.44
CA GLU A 292 15.66 -9.27 46.29
C GLU A 292 15.35 -10.01 44.98
N ALA A 293 16.45 -10.60 44.49
CA ALA A 293 16.55 -11.57 43.43
C ALA A 293 15.96 -12.95 43.83
N VAL A 294 15.05 -13.46 42.98
CA VAL A 294 14.73 -14.89 42.90
C VAL A 294 15.29 -15.43 41.58
N GLN A 295 15.98 -16.56 41.66
CA GLN A 295 16.83 -17.13 40.60
C GLN A 295 16.12 -17.45 39.27
N PRO A 296 16.84 -17.40 38.12
CA PRO A 296 16.25 -17.49 36.80
C PRO A 296 16.51 -18.85 36.12
N SER A 297 15.45 -19.54 35.70
CA SER A 297 15.60 -20.53 34.61
C SER A 297 14.42 -20.60 33.63
N ALA A 298 13.35 -19.82 33.86
CA ALA A 298 12.27 -19.56 32.90
C ALA A 298 12.08 -18.05 32.57
N SER A 299 12.74 -17.16 33.32
CA SER A 299 12.56 -15.69 33.27
C SER A 299 13.25 -15.03 32.06
N ALA A 300 14.43 -15.52 31.64
CA ALA A 300 15.20 -14.90 30.56
C ALA A 300 14.50 -14.99 29.18
N SER A 301 13.81 -16.11 28.89
CA SER A 301 13.09 -16.32 27.63
C SER A 301 11.80 -15.50 27.52
N MET A 302 11.18 -15.14 28.65
CA MET A 302 10.01 -14.26 28.68
C MET A 302 10.42 -12.79 28.58
N SER A 303 11.50 -12.41 29.28
CA SER A 303 12.08 -11.06 29.20
C SER A 303 12.50 -10.68 27.77
N SER A 304 13.07 -11.62 26.99
CA SER A 304 13.47 -11.36 25.61
C SER A 304 12.29 -11.12 24.66
N SER A 305 11.15 -11.81 24.88
CA SER A 305 9.96 -11.66 24.03
C SER A 305 9.26 -10.31 24.25
N HIS A 306 9.19 -9.85 25.51
CA HIS A 306 8.60 -8.55 25.86
C HIS A 306 9.44 -7.38 25.34
N VAL A 307 10.77 -7.43 25.47
CA VAL A 307 11.65 -6.41 24.85
C VAL A 307 11.48 -6.38 23.33
N ALA A 308 11.40 -7.54 22.68
CA ALA A 308 11.17 -7.60 21.24
C ALA A 308 9.80 -7.02 20.81
N ALA A 309 8.77 -7.13 21.67
CA ALA A 309 7.50 -6.44 21.46
C ALA A 309 7.67 -4.91 21.54
N GLY A 310 8.45 -4.41 22.51
CA GLY A 310 8.86 -3.01 22.60
C GLY A 310 9.56 -2.50 21.35
N ASN A 311 10.55 -3.25 20.88
CA ASN A 311 11.27 -2.96 19.64
C ASN A 311 10.31 -2.89 18.44
N ALA A 312 9.32 -3.78 18.35
CA ALA A 312 8.33 -3.75 17.28
C ALA A 312 7.40 -2.51 17.36
N ILE A 313 7.05 -2.05 18.56
CA ILE A 313 6.23 -0.84 18.75
C ILE A 313 7.03 0.38 18.30
N GLU A 314 8.28 0.49 18.74
CA GLU A 314 9.15 1.61 18.43
C GLU A 314 9.54 1.64 16.96
N ALA A 315 9.86 0.50 16.35
CA ALA A 315 10.11 0.39 14.91
C ALA A 315 8.93 0.89 14.08
N ALA A 316 7.69 0.51 14.44
CA ALA A 316 6.51 0.98 13.72
C ALA A 316 6.29 2.50 13.87
N ARG A 317 6.50 3.06 15.07
CA ARG A 317 6.42 4.49 15.33
C ARG A 317 7.45 5.27 14.52
N VAL A 318 8.71 4.86 14.61
CA VAL A 318 9.85 5.49 13.93
C VAL A 318 9.75 5.34 12.42
N ALA A 319 9.34 4.17 11.92
CA ALA A 319 9.18 3.96 10.48
C ALA A 319 8.11 4.91 9.92
N LEU A 320 6.96 5.06 10.59
CA LEU A 320 5.95 6.01 10.13
C LEU A 320 6.46 7.46 10.15
N LEU A 321 7.22 7.86 11.18
CA LEU A 321 7.89 9.16 11.21
C LEU A 321 8.84 9.31 10.01
N THR A 322 9.72 8.34 9.77
CA THR A 322 10.66 8.36 8.64
C THR A 322 9.91 8.50 7.31
N MET A 323 8.84 7.73 7.11
CA MET A 323 8.00 7.81 5.91
C MET A 323 7.39 9.20 5.71
N ILE A 324 6.82 9.81 6.77
CA ILE A 324 6.25 11.17 6.73
C ILE A 324 7.30 12.21 6.32
N HIS A 325 8.53 12.08 6.82
CA HIS A 325 9.61 13.02 6.52
C HIS A 325 10.22 12.84 5.12
N ALA A 326 10.20 11.60 4.61
CA ALA A 326 10.66 11.22 3.29
C ALA A 326 9.68 11.60 2.17
N LEU A 327 8.37 11.62 2.46
CA LEU A 327 7.31 11.83 1.47
C LEU A 327 7.32 13.25 0.87
N ARG A 328 7.95 13.42 -0.29
CA ARG A 328 8.10 14.74 -0.96
C ARG A 328 7.90 14.59 -2.46
N PRO A 329 7.50 15.64 -3.18
CA PRO A 329 7.57 15.67 -4.64
C PRO A 329 8.95 15.22 -5.10
N GLY A 330 9.04 14.27 -6.04
CA GLY A 330 10.32 13.69 -6.45
C GLY A 330 10.72 12.40 -5.72
N ALA A 331 10.11 12.09 -4.58
CA ALA A 331 10.52 10.93 -3.79
C ALA A 331 9.99 9.63 -4.41
N MET A 332 10.88 8.65 -4.57
CA MET A 332 10.52 7.33 -5.08
C MET A 332 9.90 6.47 -3.98
N ASN A 333 8.82 5.76 -4.29
CA ASN A 333 8.21 4.81 -3.35
C ASN A 333 9.18 3.70 -2.91
N ALA A 334 10.07 3.29 -3.81
CA ALA A 334 11.14 2.33 -3.54
C ALA A 334 12.07 2.81 -2.40
N ASP A 335 12.55 4.05 -2.44
CA ASP A 335 13.45 4.59 -1.42
C ASP A 335 12.79 4.63 -0.04
N ILE A 336 11.50 4.97 0.01
CA ILE A 336 10.71 4.98 1.25
C ILE A 336 10.56 3.56 1.82
N THR A 337 10.43 2.56 0.93
CA THR A 337 10.41 1.14 1.32
C THR A 337 11.75 0.73 1.93
N ASP A 338 12.87 1.16 1.35
CA ASP A 338 14.22 0.85 1.85
C ASP A 338 14.52 1.51 3.19
N LEU A 339 14.07 2.76 3.38
CA LEU A 339 14.11 3.44 4.68
C LEU A 339 13.32 2.67 5.76
N THR A 340 12.13 2.17 5.41
CA THR A 340 11.30 1.37 6.33
C THR A 340 12.01 0.07 6.71
N ALA A 341 12.66 -0.59 5.75
CA ALA A 341 13.45 -1.78 6.00
C ALA A 341 14.68 -1.49 6.88
N ALA A 342 15.35 -0.35 6.69
CA ALA A 342 16.47 0.09 7.52
C ALA A 342 16.07 0.30 8.97
N VAL A 343 14.92 0.95 9.23
CA VAL A 343 14.35 1.07 10.57
C VAL A 343 14.09 -0.30 11.19
N GLY A 344 13.47 -1.22 10.45
CA GLY A 344 13.22 -2.59 10.95
C GLY A 344 14.49 -3.31 11.37
N ARG A 345 15.54 -3.27 10.52
CA ARG A 345 16.85 -3.87 10.82
C ARG A 345 17.47 -3.30 12.09
N HIS A 346 17.38 -1.99 12.30
CA HIS A 346 17.91 -1.31 13.49
C HIS A 346 17.32 -1.87 14.79
N PHE A 347 16.01 -2.06 14.83
CA PHE A 347 15.30 -2.59 16.00
C PHE A 347 15.28 -4.13 16.08
N GLY A 348 15.90 -4.82 15.12
CA GLY A 348 15.92 -6.29 15.06
C GLY A 348 14.56 -6.92 14.78
N VAL A 349 13.65 -6.21 14.10
CA VAL A 349 12.28 -6.66 13.80
C VAL A 349 11.99 -6.58 12.30
N GLN A 350 10.95 -7.26 11.84
CA GLN A 350 10.58 -7.28 10.42
C GLN A 350 9.24 -6.59 10.18
N ALA A 351 9.18 -5.79 9.14
CA ALA A 351 7.93 -5.25 8.63
C ALA A 351 7.06 -6.38 8.09
N VAL A 352 5.76 -6.29 8.35
CA VAL A 352 4.77 -7.28 7.96
C VAL A 352 4.56 -7.28 6.44
N GLU A 353 4.48 -8.47 5.83
CA GLU A 353 4.19 -8.56 4.40
C GLU A 353 2.77 -8.10 4.05
N GLY A 354 2.62 -7.48 2.88
CA GLY A 354 1.31 -7.11 2.33
C GLY A 354 0.67 -5.85 2.92
N VAL A 355 1.35 -5.13 3.83
CA VAL A 355 0.92 -3.80 4.28
C VAL A 355 1.31 -2.76 3.24
N LEU A 356 0.33 -1.98 2.81
CA LEU A 356 0.44 -0.98 1.74
C LEU A 356 0.02 0.39 2.25
N SER A 357 0.88 1.38 2.02
CA SER A 357 0.50 2.79 2.06
C SER A 357 -0.03 3.20 0.69
N ASN A 358 -1.21 3.79 0.62
CA ASN A 358 -1.86 4.11 -0.66
C ASN A 358 -1.99 5.61 -0.86
N ARG A 359 -1.80 6.07 -2.10
CA ARG A 359 -2.36 7.36 -2.52
C ARG A 359 -3.88 7.30 -2.43
N THR A 360 -4.50 8.36 -1.95
CA THR A 360 -5.95 8.47 -1.75
C THR A 360 -6.50 9.67 -2.49
N LYS A 361 -7.62 9.49 -3.20
CA LYS A 361 -8.35 10.54 -3.93
C LYS A 361 -9.81 10.55 -3.49
N ARG A 362 -10.59 11.50 -3.99
CA ARG A 362 -12.06 11.52 -3.79
C ARG A 362 -12.66 10.21 -4.30
N TRP A 363 -13.35 9.46 -3.44
CA TRP A 363 -13.96 8.15 -3.72
C TRP A 363 -12.97 7.01 -4.05
N VAL A 364 -11.68 7.24 -3.89
CA VAL A 364 -10.62 6.25 -4.18
C VAL A 364 -9.71 6.13 -2.94
N PRO A 365 -10.08 5.32 -1.95
CA PRO A 365 -9.25 5.11 -0.74
C PRO A 365 -8.01 4.24 -1.03
N ASP A 366 -7.98 3.52 -2.14
CA ASP A 366 -6.85 2.66 -2.54
C ASP A 366 -6.45 3.02 -3.99
N GLY A 367 -5.66 4.08 -4.19
CA GLY A 367 -5.10 4.47 -5.49
C GLY A 367 -4.06 3.47 -6.02
N MET A 368 -3.63 3.59 -7.28
CA MET A 368 -2.69 2.62 -7.88
C MET A 368 -1.30 2.81 -7.30
N ASP A 369 -0.89 4.07 -7.15
CA ASP A 369 0.33 4.49 -6.48
C ASP A 369 0.31 4.05 -5.03
N CYS A 370 1.29 3.25 -4.66
CA CYS A 370 1.44 2.74 -3.30
C CYS A 370 2.90 2.50 -2.93
N ILE A 371 3.16 2.55 -1.63
CA ILE A 371 4.44 2.21 -1.01
C ILE A 371 4.19 0.90 -0.25
N ILE A 372 5.05 -0.09 -0.47
CA ILE A 372 4.98 -1.38 0.23
C ILE A 372 5.84 -1.32 1.50
N GLY A 373 5.35 -1.86 2.61
CA GLY A 373 6.14 -1.88 3.86
C GLY A 373 7.37 -2.80 3.79
N ARG A 374 7.34 -3.80 2.90
CA ARG A 374 8.40 -4.79 2.70
C ARG A 374 8.29 -5.46 1.33
N ARG A 375 9.40 -5.55 0.60
CA ARG A 375 9.50 -6.37 -0.62
C ARG A 375 9.71 -7.85 -0.27
N VAL A 376 9.02 -8.73 -0.97
CA VAL A 376 9.22 -10.18 -0.86
C VAL A 376 9.80 -10.67 -2.19
N THR A 377 11.13 -10.57 -2.33
CA THR A 377 11.86 -10.90 -3.57
C THR A 377 12.60 -12.23 -3.49
N THR A 378 12.62 -12.89 -2.33
CA THR A 378 13.37 -14.15 -2.14
C THR A 378 12.50 -15.39 -2.28
N GLU A 379 11.18 -15.23 -2.38
CA GLU A 379 10.20 -16.33 -2.44
C GLU A 379 9.31 -16.17 -3.69
N ASP A 380 8.90 -17.29 -4.30
CA ASP A 380 8.00 -17.32 -5.46
C ASP A 380 6.53 -17.49 -4.99
N PRO A 381 5.59 -16.65 -5.46
CA PRO A 381 5.78 -15.49 -6.32
C PRO A 381 6.34 -14.29 -5.57
N HIS A 382 7.25 -13.58 -6.24
CA HIS A 382 7.74 -12.29 -5.76
C HIS A 382 6.57 -11.34 -5.55
N GLN A 383 6.62 -10.56 -4.47
CA GLN A 383 5.61 -9.56 -4.17
C GLN A 383 6.29 -8.21 -3.99
N ASP A 384 5.97 -7.31 -4.91
CA ASP A 384 6.35 -5.91 -4.87
C ASP A 384 5.22 -5.05 -5.45
N VAL A 385 5.43 -3.74 -5.46
CA VAL A 385 4.53 -2.75 -6.07
C VAL A 385 5.16 -2.16 -7.33
N GLY A 386 4.35 -1.50 -8.16
CA GLY A 386 4.88 -0.74 -9.27
C GLY A 386 5.63 0.48 -8.74
N ASP A 387 6.71 0.82 -9.42
CA ASP A 387 7.48 2.04 -9.18
C ASP A 387 6.61 3.27 -9.41
N CYS A 388 6.64 4.22 -8.47
CA CYS A 388 5.92 5.50 -8.59
C CYS A 388 6.64 6.62 -7.83
N GLU A 389 6.52 7.83 -8.37
CA GLU A 389 7.02 9.04 -7.75
C GLU A 389 5.90 9.75 -6.97
N VAL A 390 6.23 10.26 -5.79
CA VAL A 390 5.31 11.12 -5.03
C VAL A 390 5.19 12.46 -5.76
N GLY A 391 3.97 12.90 -6.03
CA GLY A 391 3.67 14.16 -6.70
C GLY A 391 3.20 15.27 -5.75
N GLU A 392 3.09 16.48 -6.29
CA GLU A 392 2.49 17.62 -5.57
C GLU A 392 0.98 17.48 -5.46
N HIS A 393 0.41 18.09 -4.42
CA HIS A 393 -1.03 18.17 -4.18
C HIS A 393 -1.75 16.82 -4.02
N GLN A 394 -1.01 15.79 -3.59
CA GLN A 394 -1.53 14.46 -3.33
C GLN A 394 -1.88 14.24 -1.85
N VAL A 395 -2.76 13.28 -1.58
CA VAL A 395 -3.01 12.75 -0.22
C VAL A 395 -2.61 11.29 -0.18
N TRP A 396 -1.94 10.90 0.90
CA TRP A 396 -1.44 9.55 1.12
C TRP A 396 -1.92 9.03 2.48
N CYS A 397 -2.47 7.82 2.50
CA CYS A 397 -2.66 7.05 3.71
C CYS A 397 -1.42 6.19 3.90
N LEU A 398 -0.52 6.64 4.77
CA LEU A 398 0.68 5.91 5.15
C LEU A 398 0.31 4.87 6.21
N ASP A 399 0.81 3.65 6.06
CA ASP A 399 0.53 2.53 6.92
C ASP A 399 1.75 1.61 6.99
N VAL A 400 2.16 1.29 8.21
CA VAL A 400 3.30 0.42 8.48
C VAL A 400 2.98 -0.48 9.69
N ALA A 401 3.38 -1.74 9.58
CA ALA A 401 3.24 -2.70 10.66
C ALA A 401 4.49 -3.56 10.82
N PHE A 402 4.78 -3.91 12.06
CA PHE A 402 5.89 -4.77 12.43
C PHE A 402 5.41 -5.93 13.30
N THR A 403 6.24 -6.97 13.40
CA THR A 403 6.04 -8.07 14.33
C THR A 403 7.37 -8.44 14.98
N ASN A 404 7.31 -8.87 16.23
CA ASN A 404 8.46 -9.47 16.92
C ASN A 404 8.64 -10.97 16.56
N ASN A 405 7.84 -11.49 15.62
CA ASN A 405 8.05 -12.80 15.03
C ASN A 405 9.16 -12.71 13.96
N ASN A 406 10.07 -13.67 13.95
CA ASN A 406 11.08 -13.80 12.90
C ASN A 406 10.46 -14.04 11.52
N LYS A 407 9.19 -14.49 11.47
CA LYS A 407 8.40 -14.61 10.25
C LYS A 407 7.51 -13.37 10.08
N TYR A 408 7.74 -12.63 9.00
CA TYR A 408 6.94 -11.47 8.57
C TYR A 408 5.57 -11.84 7.97
N ARG A 409 5.30 -13.14 7.79
CA ARG A 409 4.05 -13.63 7.20
C ARG A 409 2.91 -13.60 8.19
N ILE A 410 1.76 -13.13 7.72
CA ILE A 410 0.54 -13.04 8.50
C ILE A 410 -0.50 -13.99 7.91
N THR A 411 -1.28 -14.60 8.78
CA THR A 411 -2.29 -15.59 8.42
C THR A 411 -3.68 -15.10 8.78
N LEU A 412 -4.72 -15.76 8.25
CA LEU A 412 -6.09 -15.49 8.65
C LEU A 412 -6.27 -15.83 10.13
N SER A 413 -6.93 -14.94 10.86
CA SER A 413 -7.42 -15.23 12.20
C SER A 413 -8.62 -16.17 12.15
N GLU A 414 -8.88 -16.85 13.27
CA GLU A 414 -10.09 -17.66 13.47
C GLU A 414 -11.31 -16.80 13.79
N GLN A 415 -11.10 -15.50 14.06
CA GLN A 415 -12.17 -14.55 14.34
C GLN A 415 -13.14 -14.41 13.15
N PRO A 416 -14.45 -14.22 13.41
CA PRO A 416 -15.44 -14.02 12.37
C PRO A 416 -15.14 -12.80 11.49
N VAL A 417 -15.40 -12.93 10.18
CA VAL A 417 -15.34 -11.79 9.26
C VAL A 417 -16.60 -10.95 9.41
N THR A 418 -16.41 -9.68 9.78
CA THR A 418 -17.50 -8.71 9.95
C THR A 418 -17.37 -7.48 9.04
N LEU A 419 -16.16 -7.23 8.55
CA LEU A 419 -15.84 -6.11 7.68
C LEU A 419 -15.79 -6.53 6.22
N TYR A 420 -16.36 -5.68 5.38
CA TYR A 420 -16.49 -5.90 3.95
C TYR A 420 -16.21 -4.61 3.20
N ARG A 421 -15.84 -4.73 1.93
CA ARG A 421 -15.60 -3.58 1.06
C ARG A 421 -16.09 -3.87 -0.33
N ARG A 422 -16.76 -2.89 -0.95
CA ARG A 422 -17.18 -3.02 -2.33
C ARG A 422 -15.98 -2.93 -3.29
N THR A 423 -15.96 -3.83 -4.26
CA THR A 423 -15.00 -3.85 -5.37
C THR A 423 -15.55 -3.02 -6.53
N PRO A 424 -14.71 -2.28 -7.27
CA PRO A 424 -15.12 -1.49 -8.43
C PRO A 424 -15.55 -2.31 -9.66
N ALA A 425 -15.80 -3.60 -9.51
CA ALA A 425 -16.23 -4.46 -10.61
C ALA A 425 -17.66 -4.11 -11.06
N ASP A 426 -17.88 -4.10 -12.38
CA ASP A 426 -19.22 -4.00 -12.94
C ASP A 426 -20.05 -5.21 -12.52
N PHE A 427 -21.14 -4.93 -11.82
CA PHE A 427 -22.11 -5.95 -11.44
C PHE A 427 -23.39 -5.74 -12.22
N GLU A 428 -23.63 -6.62 -13.19
CA GLU A 428 -24.94 -6.74 -13.78
C GLU A 428 -25.90 -7.33 -12.74
N MET A 429 -26.91 -6.53 -12.36
CA MET A 429 -27.91 -6.97 -11.40
C MET A 429 -28.70 -8.15 -11.97
N ASP A 430 -28.50 -9.32 -11.38
CA ASP A 430 -29.23 -10.54 -11.74
C ASP A 430 -30.55 -10.58 -10.98
N ALA A 431 -31.67 -10.43 -11.69
CA ALA A 431 -33.02 -10.38 -11.09
C ALA A 431 -33.35 -11.62 -10.24
N ARG A 432 -32.68 -12.76 -10.45
CA ARG A 432 -32.88 -14.01 -9.69
C ARG A 432 -32.33 -13.93 -8.26
N VAL A 433 -31.44 -12.98 -7.97
CA VAL A 433 -30.83 -12.77 -6.65
C VAL A 433 -31.28 -11.45 -6.03
N LYS A 434 -32.61 -11.24 -5.98
CA LYS A 434 -33.25 -10.00 -5.48
C LYS A 434 -32.65 -9.49 -4.16
N GLN A 435 -32.44 -10.38 -3.18
CA GLN A 435 -31.85 -10.01 -1.90
C GLN A 435 -30.39 -9.53 -2.01
N ALA A 436 -29.59 -10.12 -2.90
CA ALA A 436 -28.23 -9.64 -3.16
C ALA A 436 -28.23 -8.26 -3.84
N ASN A 437 -29.20 -8.03 -4.74
CA ASN A 437 -29.37 -6.73 -5.39
C ASN A 437 -29.79 -5.65 -4.40
N GLU A 438 -30.74 -5.95 -3.51
CA GLU A 438 -31.17 -5.03 -2.45
C GLU A 438 -30.02 -4.68 -1.51
N VAL A 439 -29.26 -5.68 -1.06
CA VAL A 439 -28.07 -5.46 -0.21
C VAL A 439 -27.00 -4.65 -0.95
N LEU A 440 -26.74 -4.92 -2.23
CA LEU A 440 -25.78 -4.14 -3.00
C LEU A 440 -26.22 -2.69 -3.17
N GLN A 441 -27.52 -2.44 -3.39
CA GLN A 441 -28.06 -1.09 -3.48
C GLN A 441 -27.92 -0.33 -2.16
N GLU A 442 -28.21 -0.99 -1.04
CA GLU A 442 -28.02 -0.41 0.29
C GLU A 442 -26.55 -0.04 0.56
N ILE A 443 -25.62 -0.94 0.24
CA ILE A 443 -24.17 -0.69 0.36
C ILE A 443 -23.75 0.47 -0.53
N THR A 444 -24.25 0.52 -1.76
CA THR A 444 -24.01 1.58 -2.75
C THR A 444 -24.41 2.94 -2.20
N ASP A 445 -25.56 3.02 -1.54
CA ASP A 445 -26.14 4.29 -1.10
C ASP A 445 -25.58 4.75 0.25
N SER A 446 -25.21 3.82 1.13
CA SER A 446 -24.83 4.11 2.52
C SER A 446 -23.33 4.08 2.78
N HIS A 447 -22.59 3.21 2.08
CA HIS A 447 -21.17 2.95 2.33
C HIS A 447 -20.29 3.26 1.11
N PHE A 448 -20.91 3.41 -0.05
CA PHE A 448 -20.26 3.76 -1.30
C PHE A 448 -19.17 2.76 -1.69
N CYS A 449 -17.91 3.20 -1.67
CA CYS A 449 -16.70 2.42 -1.97
C CYS A 449 -15.89 2.05 -0.71
N PHE A 450 -16.31 2.55 0.45
CA PHE A 450 -15.56 2.41 1.69
C PHE A 450 -15.82 1.07 2.37
N PRO A 451 -14.83 0.55 3.12
CA PRO A 451 -15.04 -0.49 4.11
C PRO A 451 -16.24 -0.22 5.01
N PHE A 452 -17.02 -1.24 5.29
CA PHE A 452 -18.18 -1.18 6.18
C PHE A 452 -18.30 -2.45 7.00
N HIS A 453 -18.90 -2.32 8.18
CA HIS A 453 -19.23 -3.45 9.04
C HIS A 453 -20.65 -3.91 8.70
N PHE A 454 -20.93 -5.21 8.51
CA PHE A 454 -22.27 -5.63 8.06
C PHE A 454 -23.42 -5.24 9.02
N LYS A 455 -23.13 -5.02 10.31
CA LYS A 455 -24.04 -4.43 11.32
C LYS A 455 -24.65 -3.08 10.92
N SER A 456 -24.00 -2.30 10.05
CA SER A 456 -24.51 -1.00 9.61
C SER A 456 -25.60 -1.11 8.55
N LEU A 457 -25.88 -2.30 8.05
CA LEU A 457 -27.03 -2.57 7.18
C LEU A 457 -28.32 -2.59 8.00
N THR A 458 -29.42 -2.18 7.39
CA THR A 458 -30.75 -2.06 8.01
C THR A 458 -31.20 -3.38 8.63
N ASN A 459 -30.89 -4.51 7.99
CA ASN A 459 -31.20 -5.85 8.51
C ASN A 459 -29.98 -6.77 8.43
N PRO A 460 -29.01 -6.68 9.37
CA PRO A 460 -27.71 -7.34 9.25
C PRO A 460 -27.78 -8.87 9.08
N LEU A 461 -28.67 -9.52 9.84
CA LEU A 461 -28.81 -10.98 9.81
C LEU A 461 -29.42 -11.47 8.49
N LYS A 462 -30.39 -10.74 7.94
CA LYS A 462 -30.96 -11.03 6.61
C LYS A 462 -29.94 -10.74 5.51
N ALA A 463 -29.14 -9.68 5.66
CA ALA A 463 -28.16 -9.30 4.65
C ALA A 463 -27.04 -10.34 4.42
N LYS A 464 -26.74 -11.21 5.41
CA LYS A 464 -25.66 -12.22 5.30
C LYS A 464 -25.75 -13.10 4.06
N LEU A 465 -26.95 -13.52 3.66
CA LEU A 465 -27.13 -14.33 2.44
C LEU A 465 -26.77 -13.52 1.19
N GLY A 466 -27.22 -12.27 1.10
CA GLY A 466 -26.88 -11.35 0.02
C GLY A 466 -25.37 -11.08 -0.07
N ILE A 467 -24.73 -10.81 1.07
CA ILE A 467 -23.27 -10.63 1.17
C ILE A 467 -22.53 -11.86 0.65
N SER A 468 -22.95 -13.08 1.05
CA SER A 468 -22.30 -14.30 0.58
C SER A 468 -22.39 -14.47 -0.94
N VAL A 469 -23.52 -14.10 -1.55
CA VAL A 469 -23.68 -14.15 -3.01
C VAL A 469 -22.78 -13.12 -3.69
N LEU A 470 -22.80 -11.86 -3.23
CA LEU A 470 -22.00 -10.77 -3.80
C LEU A 470 -20.50 -11.07 -3.72
N GLN A 471 -20.08 -11.67 -2.63
CA GLN A 471 -18.69 -12.02 -2.42
C GLN A 471 -18.24 -13.21 -3.29
N LYS A 472 -19.09 -14.23 -3.50
CA LYS A 472 -18.82 -15.31 -4.47
C LYS A 472 -18.67 -14.77 -5.90
N LYS A 473 -19.36 -13.67 -6.20
CA LYS A 473 -19.28 -12.97 -7.50
C LYS A 473 -18.16 -11.92 -7.57
N GLY A 474 -17.35 -11.74 -6.52
CA GLY A 474 -16.22 -10.80 -6.50
C GLY A 474 -16.62 -9.31 -6.43
N ILE A 475 -17.87 -9.01 -6.06
CA ILE A 475 -18.39 -7.64 -5.97
C ILE A 475 -18.08 -7.00 -4.63
N ILE A 476 -17.86 -7.83 -3.61
CA ILE A 476 -17.49 -7.42 -2.27
C ILE A 476 -16.32 -8.29 -1.81
N ASP A 477 -15.27 -7.63 -1.35
CA ASP A 477 -14.13 -8.26 -0.68
C ASP A 477 -14.42 -8.42 0.80
N ARG A 478 -13.95 -9.54 1.37
CA ARG A 478 -13.85 -9.72 2.82
C ARG A 478 -12.63 -8.99 3.34
N LEU A 479 -12.77 -8.26 4.42
CA LEU A 479 -11.65 -7.74 5.21
C LEU A 479 -11.51 -8.63 6.44
N SER A 480 -10.86 -9.78 6.26
CA SER A 480 -10.70 -10.75 7.35
C SER A 480 -9.73 -10.23 8.41
N PRO A 481 -9.94 -10.55 9.70
CA PRO A 481 -8.92 -10.33 10.71
C PRO A 481 -7.67 -11.17 10.40
N LEU A 482 -6.51 -10.54 10.59
CA LEU A 482 -5.20 -11.08 10.24
C LEU A 482 -4.35 -11.22 11.49
N ARG A 483 -3.56 -12.29 11.62
CA ARG A 483 -2.73 -12.54 12.81
C ARG A 483 -1.38 -13.17 12.54
N THR A 484 -0.42 -12.88 13.41
CA THR A 484 0.83 -13.65 13.55
C THR A 484 0.61 -14.88 14.43
N LYS A 485 1.66 -15.67 14.63
CA LYS A 485 1.63 -16.86 15.49
C LYS A 485 1.33 -16.46 16.95
N PRO A 486 0.52 -17.22 17.71
CA PRO A 486 0.30 -16.93 19.12
C PRO A 486 1.63 -16.91 19.90
N GLY A 487 1.71 -16.02 20.88
CA GLY A 487 2.94 -15.73 21.64
C GLY A 487 3.81 -14.62 21.04
N TYR A 488 3.50 -14.16 19.83
CA TYR A 488 4.09 -12.97 19.22
C TYR A 488 3.07 -11.84 19.13
N VAL A 489 3.55 -10.62 18.95
CA VAL A 489 2.69 -9.44 18.76
C VAL A 489 2.86 -8.87 17.36
N THR A 490 1.83 -8.17 16.92
CA THR A 490 1.91 -7.22 15.81
C THR A 490 1.71 -5.80 16.32
N THR A 491 2.30 -4.85 15.61
CA THR A 491 2.20 -3.41 15.88
C THR A 491 1.89 -2.72 14.56
N ARG A 492 1.12 -1.64 14.61
CA ARG A 492 0.69 -0.89 13.44
C ARG A 492 0.55 0.59 13.77
N PHE A 493 1.07 1.42 12.89
CA PHE A 493 0.88 2.86 12.90
C PHE A 493 0.50 3.31 11.49
N SER A 494 -0.50 4.19 11.40
CA SER A 494 -0.95 4.76 10.14
C SER A 494 -1.35 6.22 10.31
N ALA A 495 -1.02 7.04 9.32
CA ALA A 495 -1.35 8.46 9.24
C ALA A 495 -1.85 8.81 7.85
N THR A 496 -2.84 9.70 7.77
CA THR A 496 -3.18 10.35 6.50
C THR A 496 -2.44 11.67 6.39
N VAL A 497 -1.72 11.89 5.28
CA VAL A 497 -0.90 13.09 5.05
C VAL A 497 -1.21 13.73 3.71
N ALA A 498 -1.16 15.06 3.68
CA ALA A 498 -1.25 15.85 2.46
C ALA A 498 0.13 16.36 2.06
N VAL A 499 0.52 16.10 0.81
CA VAL A 499 1.76 16.59 0.18
C VAL A 499 1.40 17.77 -0.71
N THR A 500 2.03 18.91 -0.50
CA THR A 500 1.89 20.11 -1.34
C THR A 500 3.27 20.47 -1.90
N ALA A 501 3.35 21.36 -2.89
CA ALA A 501 4.61 21.89 -3.39
C ALA A 501 5.57 22.43 -2.31
N LYS A 502 5.05 22.82 -1.14
CA LYS A 502 5.82 23.49 -0.09
C LYS A 502 6.05 22.67 1.16
N ARG A 503 5.26 21.62 1.41
CA ARG A 503 5.33 20.86 2.65
C ARG A 503 4.51 19.57 2.65
N VAL A 504 4.84 18.70 3.60
CA VAL A 504 3.94 17.67 4.13
C VAL A 504 3.12 18.23 5.30
N THR A 505 1.84 17.90 5.34
CA THR A 505 0.93 18.17 6.45
C THR A 505 0.29 16.87 6.90
N VAL A 506 0.50 16.49 8.15
CA VAL A 506 -0.22 15.36 8.74
C VAL A 506 -1.65 15.79 9.02
N LEU A 507 -2.62 15.09 8.42
CA LEU A 507 -4.05 15.37 8.56
C LEU A 507 -4.64 14.66 9.79
N CYS A 508 -4.21 13.43 10.04
CA CYS A 508 -4.48 12.66 11.25
C CYS A 508 -3.45 11.55 11.45
N GLY A 509 -3.45 10.94 12.64
CA GLY A 509 -2.64 9.77 12.94
C GLY A 509 -1.17 10.07 13.17
N ALA A 510 -0.82 11.31 13.54
CA ALA A 510 0.56 11.68 13.84
C ALA A 510 1.15 10.69 14.87
N PRO A 511 2.32 10.07 14.59
CA PRO A 511 3.01 9.27 15.58
C PRO A 511 3.31 10.11 16.82
N PRO A 512 3.20 9.56 18.04
CA PRO A 512 3.67 10.23 19.24
C PRO A 512 5.13 10.68 19.07
N ALA A 513 5.45 11.91 19.46
CA ALA A 513 6.81 12.46 19.35
C ALA A 513 7.79 11.67 20.24
N THR A 514 7.35 11.33 21.44
CA THR A 514 8.05 10.44 22.37
C THR A 514 7.70 8.98 22.11
N ALA A 515 8.51 8.06 22.63
CA ALA A 515 8.19 6.64 22.64
C ALA A 515 6.83 6.39 23.32
N VAL A 516 6.12 5.35 22.88
CA VAL A 516 4.86 4.92 23.50
C VAL A 516 5.16 4.48 24.94
N SER A 517 4.28 4.84 25.87
CA SER A 517 4.38 4.34 27.24
C SER A 517 4.18 2.82 27.24
N VAL A 518 5.21 2.10 27.68
CA VAL A 518 5.23 0.65 27.77
C VAL A 518 5.71 0.22 29.16
N PRO A 519 5.29 -0.95 29.68
CA PRO A 519 5.82 -1.49 30.92
C PRO A 519 7.35 -1.65 30.87
N PRO A 520 8.07 -1.57 32.01
CA PRO A 520 9.53 -1.71 32.05
C PRO A 520 10.06 -2.93 31.31
N ALA A 521 9.39 -4.08 31.45
CA ALA A 521 9.76 -5.32 30.76
C ALA A 521 9.63 -5.27 29.21
N MET A 522 8.91 -4.28 28.67
CA MET A 522 8.70 -4.06 27.24
C MET A 522 9.47 -2.84 26.73
N GLN A 523 10.31 -2.21 27.54
CA GLN A 523 11.12 -1.08 27.05
C GLN A 523 12.10 -1.56 25.96
N SER A 524 12.18 -0.79 24.88
CA SER A 524 13.15 -1.05 23.81
C SER A 524 14.57 -0.90 24.36
N THR A 525 15.43 -1.89 24.09
CA THR A 525 16.86 -1.81 24.42
C THR A 525 17.65 -1.04 23.37
N VAL A 526 17.01 -0.67 22.26
CA VAL A 526 17.62 0.05 21.13
C VAL A 526 17.02 1.45 21.07
N SER A 527 17.87 2.48 21.02
CA SER A 527 17.45 3.88 20.88
C SER A 527 17.27 4.26 19.41
N ALA A 528 16.29 5.11 19.13
CA ALA A 528 16.14 5.72 17.80
C ALA A 528 17.31 6.65 17.45
N GLU A 529 18.03 7.19 18.43
CA GLU A 529 19.15 8.12 18.22
C GLU A 529 20.39 7.46 17.61
N THR A 530 20.49 6.13 17.69
CA THR A 530 21.60 5.35 17.15
C THR A 530 21.33 4.79 15.75
N LEU A 531 20.23 5.20 15.11
CA LEU A 531 19.90 4.84 13.74
C LEU A 531 21.03 5.19 12.75
N ALA A 532 21.05 4.50 11.61
CA ALA A 532 21.99 4.81 10.54
C ALA A 532 21.89 6.31 10.14
N PRO A 533 23.03 7.00 9.85
CA PRO A 533 23.04 8.43 9.55
C PRO A 533 22.09 8.85 8.42
N GLU A 534 21.89 7.98 7.43
CA GLU A 534 20.94 8.19 6.33
C GLU A 534 19.49 8.32 6.82
N VAL A 535 19.07 7.48 7.77
CA VAL A 535 17.71 7.47 8.33
C VAL A 535 17.53 8.67 9.27
N LEU A 536 18.53 8.95 10.13
CA LEU A 536 18.52 10.13 10.99
C LEU A 536 18.44 11.43 10.18
N GLY A 537 19.18 11.51 9.08
CA GLY A 537 19.14 12.66 8.17
C GLY A 537 17.75 12.90 7.57
N VAL A 538 16.97 11.84 7.34
CA VAL A 538 15.56 11.95 6.93
C VAL A 538 14.68 12.39 8.10
N LEU A 539 14.79 11.75 9.26
CA LEU A 539 13.99 12.06 10.46
C LEU A 539 14.14 13.50 10.94
N HIS A 540 15.34 14.08 10.86
CA HIS A 540 15.58 15.47 11.28
C HIS A 540 15.19 16.51 10.21
N ARG A 541 14.82 16.07 9.00
CA ARG A 541 14.48 16.99 7.92
C ARG A 541 13.16 17.72 8.21
N PRO A 542 13.05 19.04 8.06
CA PRO A 542 11.80 19.76 8.28
C PRO A 542 10.70 19.29 7.32
N LEU A 543 9.45 19.19 7.79
CA LEU A 543 8.30 18.86 6.93
C LEU A 543 7.99 19.97 5.90
N ALA A 544 8.45 21.20 6.16
CA ALA A 544 8.46 22.26 5.17
C ALA A 544 9.63 22.06 4.20
N PHE A 545 9.37 22.25 2.91
CA PHE A 545 10.36 22.11 1.85
C PHE A 545 11.09 23.44 1.74
N ALA A 546 12.41 23.39 1.64
CA ALA A 546 13.18 24.59 1.39
C ALA A 546 12.77 25.16 0.02
N ASP A 547 12.52 26.46 -0.04
CA ASP A 547 12.17 27.14 -1.29
C ASP A 547 13.34 26.98 -2.26
N ALA A 548 13.15 26.29 -3.39
CA ALA A 548 14.22 26.01 -4.35
C ALA A 548 14.93 27.31 -4.79
N ARG A 549 14.18 28.42 -4.87
CA ARG A 549 14.71 29.76 -5.16
C ARG A 549 15.63 30.30 -4.06
N ALA A 550 15.34 30.03 -2.79
CA ALA A 550 16.16 30.48 -1.67
C ALA A 550 17.46 29.65 -1.53
N VAL A 551 17.45 28.38 -1.96
CA VAL A 551 18.64 27.52 -1.97
C VAL A 551 19.60 27.92 -3.10
N VAL A 552 19.06 28.24 -4.29
CA VAL A 552 19.84 28.78 -5.42
C VAL A 552 20.39 30.16 -5.07
N ALA A 553 19.58 31.08 -4.55
CA ALA A 553 20.04 32.40 -4.13
C ALA A 553 21.12 32.34 -3.03
N LYS A 554 21.07 31.37 -2.11
CA LYS A 554 22.13 31.14 -1.12
C LYS A 554 23.42 30.54 -1.71
N ARG A 555 23.31 29.72 -2.76
CA ARG A 555 24.48 29.23 -3.52
C ARG A 555 25.14 30.37 -4.29
N ASP A 556 24.35 31.18 -5.00
CA ASP A 556 24.85 32.34 -5.76
C ASP A 556 25.46 33.41 -4.82
N ALA A 557 24.88 33.63 -3.64
CA ALA A 557 25.44 34.52 -2.61
C ALA A 557 26.73 33.96 -1.99
N LYS A 558 26.88 32.64 -1.90
CA LYS A 558 28.09 32.00 -1.37
C LYS A 558 29.23 32.03 -2.39
N ASP A 559 28.94 31.81 -3.67
CA ASP A 559 29.92 31.90 -4.76
C ASP A 559 30.41 33.34 -4.98
N THR A 560 29.54 34.34 -4.85
CA THR A 560 29.92 35.77 -4.88
C THR A 560 30.70 36.23 -3.65
N SER A 561 30.66 35.47 -2.54
CA SER A 561 31.40 35.76 -1.31
C SER A 561 32.74 35.02 -1.20
N SER A 562 33.07 34.14 -2.16
CA SER A 562 34.33 33.40 -2.18
C SER A 562 35.54 34.34 -2.24
N PRO A 563 36.61 34.11 -1.45
CA PRO A 563 37.81 34.96 -1.45
C PRO A 563 38.49 35.04 -2.83
N ALA A 564 38.27 34.06 -3.72
CA ALA A 564 38.73 34.08 -5.10
C ALA A 564 38.01 35.14 -5.96
N MET A 565 36.72 35.38 -5.72
CA MET A 565 35.93 36.40 -6.43
C MET A 565 36.16 37.80 -5.87
N LYS A 566 36.43 37.92 -4.55
CA LYS A 566 36.87 39.19 -3.94
C LYS A 566 38.23 39.65 -4.47
N ARG A 567 39.20 38.74 -4.68
CA ARG A 567 40.50 39.08 -5.29
C ARG A 567 40.35 39.59 -6.72
N LYS A 568 39.53 38.94 -7.54
CA LYS A 568 39.23 39.40 -8.92
C LYS A 568 38.54 40.76 -8.99
N ARG A 569 37.76 41.14 -7.98
CA ARG A 569 37.07 42.45 -7.94
C ARG A 569 37.99 43.59 -7.52
N VAL A 570 39.00 43.31 -6.69
CA VAL A 570 40.03 44.28 -6.30
C VAL A 570 41.00 44.51 -7.46
N GLU A 571 41.44 43.46 -8.16
CA GLU A 571 42.32 43.61 -9.33
C GLU A 571 41.65 44.35 -10.50
N ALA A 572 40.33 44.25 -10.66
CA ALA A 572 39.60 44.97 -11.70
C ALA A 572 39.34 46.45 -11.36
N THR A 573 39.48 46.85 -10.09
CA THR A 573 39.32 48.26 -9.67
C THR A 573 40.65 49.01 -9.63
N GLU A 574 41.78 48.31 -9.49
CA GLU A 574 43.13 48.91 -9.61
C GLU A 574 43.59 49.09 -11.07
N SER A 575 42.86 48.56 -12.05
CA SER A 575 43.16 48.74 -13.49
C SER A 575 42.40 49.90 -14.16
N GLU A 576 41.59 50.66 -13.41
CA GLU A 576 40.82 51.81 -13.92
C GLU A 576 41.21 53.16 -13.27
N GLU A 577 42.34 53.24 -12.55
CA GLU A 577 42.95 54.53 -12.14
C GLU A 577 44.21 54.88 -12.93
#